data_AF-A0A7S2MIH0-F1
#
_entry.id   AF-A0A7S2MIH0-F1
#
_cell.length_a   1.000
_cell.length_b   1.000
_cell.length_c   1.000
_cell.angle_alpha   90.00
_cell.angle_beta   90.00
_cell.angle_gamma   90.00
#
_symmetry.space_group_name_H-M   'P 1'
#
loop_
_entity.id
_entity.type
_entity.pdbx_description
1 polymer ?
#
loop_
_entity_poly.entity_id
_entity_poly.type
_entity_poly.pdbx_seq_one_letter_code
_entity_poly.pdbx_strand_id
1 'polypeptide(L)'
;TPRSTRPPLAPQRQTFTRGQVLVGVSAAVAALVPLKADASFGSARGAVTSLPKLDQIDLFKLENLDPKKQAQVNSALLPAQAEQFLEQLGAQRAELQAQIEAALQTGEQRAALQKDLLEQQGQIANKMRMLQGELERTSRIRTRSDDAAGVESKARSIKKLEDDLQRSRQEAANVEERLERARLAEAAARSQQETAVDRARAELKKKNDLENQLEARASMLAALDAQPSWFNYAAAL
;
A
#
# COMPACT_ATOMS: atom_id res chain seq x y z
N THR A 1 32.42 21.74 -48.15
CA THR A 1 31.70 21.15 -49.30
C THR A 1 30.64 20.19 -48.78
N PRO A 2 29.39 20.33 -49.24
CA PRO A 2 28.24 19.50 -48.89
C PRO A 2 28.07 18.33 -49.88
N ARG A 3 27.00 17.53 -49.64
CA ARG A 3 26.30 16.56 -50.53
C ARG A 3 26.74 15.09 -50.44
N SER A 4 25.82 14.27 -49.94
CA SER A 4 24.91 13.51 -50.82
C SER A 4 23.63 13.17 -50.02
N THR A 5 22.41 13.65 -50.31
CA THR A 5 21.48 13.36 -51.43
C THR A 5 21.32 11.85 -51.68
N ARG A 6 20.14 11.21 -51.73
CA ARG A 6 18.72 11.62 -51.87
C ARG A 6 17.83 10.42 -51.45
N PRO A 7 16.54 10.63 -51.13
CA PRO A 7 15.58 9.65 -50.60
C PRO A 7 14.65 9.15 -51.74
N PRO A 8 13.32 8.96 -51.55
CA PRO A 8 12.52 8.08 -50.69
C PRO A 8 11.58 7.17 -51.53
N LEU A 9 10.81 6.28 -50.89
CA LEU A 9 9.46 5.91 -51.35
C LEU A 9 8.60 5.46 -50.15
N ALA A 10 7.76 6.37 -49.68
CA ALA A 10 6.44 6.06 -49.14
C ALA A 10 5.43 6.17 -50.31
N PRO A 11 4.10 5.98 -50.16
CA PRO A 11 3.34 5.65 -48.95
C PRO A 11 2.25 4.58 -49.18
N GLN A 12 1.48 4.19 -48.16
CA GLN A 12 0.03 4.45 -48.18
C GLN A 12 -0.62 4.14 -46.83
N ARG A 13 -1.33 5.17 -46.34
CA ARG A 13 -2.23 5.16 -45.20
C ARG A 13 -3.54 4.49 -45.62
N GLN A 14 -4.16 3.72 -44.73
CA GLN A 14 -5.61 3.55 -44.74
C GLN A 14 -6.15 3.83 -43.35
N THR A 15 -6.59 5.07 -43.17
CA THR A 15 -7.47 5.53 -42.11
C THR A 15 -8.90 5.15 -42.51
N PHE A 16 -9.59 4.34 -41.69
CA PHE A 16 -11.01 4.08 -41.86
C PHE A 16 -11.83 5.15 -41.13
N THR A 17 -12.51 5.99 -41.90
CA THR A 17 -13.45 7.01 -41.43
C THR A 17 -14.86 6.43 -41.28
N ARG A 18 -15.53 6.78 -40.18
CA ARG A 18 -16.97 6.58 -39.95
C ARG A 18 -17.78 7.64 -40.70
N GLY A 19 -18.84 7.21 -41.39
CA GLY A 19 -20.05 7.99 -41.64
C GLY A 19 -20.14 8.78 -42.95
N GLN A 20 -21.02 8.33 -43.87
CA GLN A 20 -21.94 9.10 -44.72
C GLN A 20 -22.76 8.09 -45.57
N VAL A 21 -24.07 7.90 -45.31
CA VAL A 21 -25.22 8.60 -45.93
C VAL A 21 -25.35 8.26 -47.43
N LEU A 22 -26.22 7.30 -47.80
CA LEU A 22 -27.62 7.43 -48.26
C LEU A 22 -27.79 7.90 -49.72
N VAL A 23 -28.55 7.08 -50.48
CA VAL A 23 -29.44 7.41 -51.64
C VAL A 23 -28.86 7.39 -53.07
N GLY A 24 -29.56 6.64 -53.95
CA GLY A 24 -29.61 6.85 -55.41
C GLY A 24 -29.47 5.56 -56.23
N VAL A 25 -30.42 4.62 -56.22
CA VAL A 25 -31.63 4.48 -57.09
C VAL A 25 -31.36 4.04 -58.55
N SER A 26 -31.85 2.81 -58.84
CA SER A 26 -32.35 2.26 -60.12
C SER A 26 -31.33 1.96 -61.25
N ALA A 27 -31.45 0.93 -62.09
CA ALA A 27 -32.52 -0.03 -62.40
C ALA A 27 -31.88 -1.26 -63.08
N ALA A 28 -32.47 -2.45 -62.94
CA ALA A 28 -32.75 -3.35 -64.07
C ALA A 28 -33.41 -4.64 -63.57
N VAL A 29 -34.55 -4.94 -64.18
CA VAL A 29 -35.45 -6.05 -63.91
C VAL A 29 -34.87 -7.35 -64.47
N ALA A 30 -34.88 -8.42 -63.69
CA ALA A 30 -34.86 -9.78 -64.20
C ALA A 30 -35.75 -10.67 -63.32
N ALA A 31 -36.88 -11.06 -63.90
CA ALA A 31 -37.90 -11.92 -63.33
C ALA A 31 -37.38 -13.34 -63.11
N LEU A 32 -37.59 -13.92 -61.92
CA LEU A 32 -37.52 -15.36 -61.66
C LEU A 32 -38.36 -15.70 -60.41
N VAL A 33 -39.56 -16.25 -60.65
CA VAL A 33 -40.35 -17.22 -59.84
C VAL A 33 -40.61 -16.92 -58.34
N PRO A 34 -41.88 -16.91 -57.87
CA PRO A 34 -42.17 -16.90 -56.44
C PRO A 34 -41.92 -18.30 -55.86
N LEU A 35 -40.71 -18.54 -55.36
CA LEU A 35 -40.51 -19.59 -54.37
C LEU A 35 -41.11 -19.09 -53.06
N LYS A 36 -42.08 -19.83 -52.51
CA LYS A 36 -42.49 -19.67 -51.11
C LYS A 36 -41.24 -19.87 -50.25
N ALA A 37 -40.65 -18.78 -49.78
CA ALA A 37 -39.69 -18.84 -48.70
C ALA A 37 -40.50 -19.13 -47.44
N ASP A 38 -40.54 -20.39 -47.04
CA ASP A 38 -40.85 -20.73 -45.66
C ASP A 38 -39.80 -20.03 -44.80
N ALA A 39 -40.18 -18.90 -44.21
CA ALA A 39 -39.45 -18.32 -43.11
C ALA A 39 -39.57 -19.31 -41.95
N SER A 40 -38.69 -20.30 -41.92
CA SER A 40 -38.39 -20.98 -40.67
C SER A 40 -37.86 -19.90 -39.75
N PHE A 41 -38.70 -19.43 -38.83
CA PHE A 41 -38.21 -18.89 -37.57
C PHE A 41 -37.45 -20.04 -36.94
N GLY A 42 -36.18 -20.15 -37.33
CA GLY A 42 -35.23 -21.01 -36.67
C GLY A 42 -35.34 -20.60 -35.22
N SER A 43 -35.83 -21.54 -34.41
CA SER A 43 -35.83 -21.44 -32.98
C SER A 43 -34.38 -21.36 -32.53
N ALA A 44 -33.77 -20.19 -32.69
CA ALA A 44 -32.69 -19.73 -31.87
C ALA A 44 -33.31 -19.49 -30.50
N ARG A 45 -33.72 -20.59 -29.85
CA ARG A 45 -33.52 -20.73 -28.42
C ARG A 45 -32.02 -20.54 -28.30
N GLY A 46 -31.60 -19.29 -28.12
CA GLY A 46 -30.29 -19.01 -27.56
C GLY A 46 -30.20 -19.95 -26.38
N ALA A 47 -29.29 -20.92 -26.47
CA ALA A 47 -29.13 -21.89 -25.41
C ALA A 47 -28.99 -21.04 -24.16
N VAL A 48 -29.96 -21.16 -23.26
CA VAL A 48 -29.86 -20.60 -21.92
C VAL A 48 -28.69 -21.37 -21.34
N THR A 49 -27.49 -20.82 -21.51
CA THR A 49 -26.27 -21.41 -20.99
C THR A 49 -26.50 -21.36 -19.50
N SER A 50 -26.84 -22.52 -18.94
CA SER A 50 -26.99 -22.72 -17.51
C SER A 50 -25.82 -22.02 -16.87
N LEU A 51 -26.10 -21.13 -15.91
CA LEU A 51 -25.08 -20.47 -15.10
C LEU A 51 -24.00 -21.51 -14.78
N PRO A 52 -22.72 -21.25 -15.08
CA PRO A 52 -21.66 -22.18 -14.73
C PRO A 52 -21.86 -22.54 -13.27
N LYS A 53 -21.91 -23.84 -12.96
CA LYS A 53 -21.96 -24.29 -11.56
C LYS A 53 -20.64 -23.85 -10.95
N LEU A 54 -20.65 -22.69 -10.31
CA LEU A 54 -19.55 -22.19 -9.52
C LEU A 54 -19.52 -23.10 -8.29
N ASP A 55 -18.78 -24.20 -8.38
CA ASP A 55 -18.38 -24.95 -7.18
C ASP A 55 -17.81 -23.95 -6.18
N GLN A 56 -18.28 -24.00 -4.93
CA GLN A 56 -17.95 -23.12 -3.80
C GLN A 56 -16.66 -22.31 -4.04
N ILE A 57 -16.82 -21.13 -4.62
CA ILE A 57 -15.72 -20.21 -4.84
C ILE A 57 -15.47 -19.57 -3.48
N ASP A 58 -14.25 -19.70 -2.99
CA ASP A 58 -13.82 -19.00 -1.77
C ASP A 58 -13.28 -17.63 -2.16
N LEU A 59 -13.34 -16.66 -1.24
CA LEU A 59 -12.80 -15.31 -1.45
C LEU A 59 -11.35 -15.34 -1.95
N PHE A 60 -10.53 -16.25 -1.41
CA PHE A 60 -9.14 -16.45 -1.84
C PHE A 60 -9.02 -16.85 -3.33
N LYS A 61 -9.95 -17.66 -3.85
CA LYS A 61 -9.96 -18.03 -5.27
C LYS A 61 -10.42 -16.85 -6.11
N LEU A 62 -11.39 -16.07 -5.64
CA LEU A 62 -11.86 -14.85 -6.31
C LEU A 62 -10.74 -13.82 -6.46
N GLU A 63 -9.97 -13.57 -5.40
CA GLU A 63 -8.88 -12.60 -5.40
C GLU A 63 -7.76 -12.94 -6.38
N ASN A 64 -7.53 -14.23 -6.66
CA ASN A 64 -6.46 -14.70 -7.54
C ASN A 64 -6.86 -14.78 -9.03
N LEU A 65 -8.12 -14.52 -9.36
CA LEU A 65 -8.58 -14.51 -10.74
C LEU A 65 -8.19 -13.21 -11.46
N ASP A 66 -8.04 -13.30 -12.79
CA ASP A 66 -7.89 -12.11 -13.64
C ASP A 66 -9.10 -11.18 -13.48
N PRO A 67 -8.95 -9.85 -13.61
CA PRO A 67 -10.06 -8.89 -13.45
C PRO A 67 -11.28 -9.23 -14.32
N LYS A 68 -11.04 -9.75 -15.53
CA LYS A 68 -12.10 -10.19 -16.45
C LYS A 68 -12.86 -11.40 -15.91
N LYS A 69 -12.14 -12.35 -15.29
CA LYS A 69 -12.73 -13.55 -14.69
C LYS A 69 -13.41 -13.23 -13.37
N GLN A 70 -12.86 -12.31 -12.58
CA GLN A 70 -13.52 -11.76 -11.39
C GLN A 70 -14.87 -11.15 -11.75
N ALA A 71 -14.94 -10.32 -12.80
CA ALA A 71 -16.20 -9.75 -13.27
C ALA A 71 -17.20 -10.84 -13.72
N GLN A 72 -16.74 -11.90 -14.38
CA GLN A 72 -17.59 -13.03 -14.80
C GLN A 72 -18.09 -13.88 -13.63
N VAL A 73 -17.24 -14.12 -12.63
CA VAL A 73 -17.67 -14.82 -11.41
C VAL A 73 -18.62 -13.93 -10.63
N ASN A 74 -18.27 -12.66 -10.44
CA ASN A 74 -19.09 -11.68 -9.75
C ASN A 74 -20.48 -11.60 -10.38
N SER A 75 -20.60 -11.58 -11.71
CA SER A 75 -21.92 -11.53 -12.37
C SER A 75 -22.77 -12.78 -12.12
N ALA A 76 -22.14 -13.92 -11.85
CA ALA A 76 -22.78 -15.21 -11.59
C ALA A 76 -22.98 -15.54 -10.09
N LEU A 77 -22.51 -14.71 -9.15
CA LEU A 77 -22.67 -14.94 -7.70
C LEU A 77 -24.11 -14.76 -7.22
N LEU A 78 -24.57 -15.56 -6.27
CA LEU A 78 -25.85 -15.32 -5.60
C LEU A 78 -25.75 -14.11 -4.63
N PRO A 79 -26.84 -13.36 -4.37
CA PRO A 79 -26.83 -12.22 -3.45
C PRO A 79 -26.26 -12.57 -2.06
N ALA A 80 -26.70 -13.68 -1.47
CA ALA A 80 -26.20 -14.14 -0.17
C ALA A 80 -24.70 -14.49 -0.18
N GLN A 81 -24.16 -14.99 -1.30
CA GLN A 81 -22.73 -15.25 -1.43
C GLN A 81 -21.93 -13.95 -1.57
N ALA A 82 -22.48 -12.95 -2.26
CA ALA A 82 -21.86 -11.63 -2.38
C ALA A 82 -21.80 -10.93 -1.01
N GLU A 83 -22.86 -11.00 -0.20
CA GLU A 83 -22.86 -10.48 1.17
C GLU A 83 -21.81 -11.17 2.05
N GLN A 84 -21.71 -12.51 1.99
CA GLN A 84 -20.66 -13.24 2.72
C GLN A 84 -19.24 -12.81 2.31
N PHE A 85 -18.99 -12.54 1.03
CA PHE A 85 -17.70 -12.01 0.60
C PHE A 85 -17.45 -10.57 1.05
N LEU A 86 -18.48 -9.72 1.07
CA LEU A 86 -18.37 -8.36 1.60
C LEU A 86 -18.01 -8.38 3.09
N GLU A 87 -18.66 -9.25 3.89
CA GLU A 87 -18.31 -9.43 5.31
C GLU A 87 -16.87 -9.93 5.49
N GLN A 88 -16.44 -10.93 4.72
CA GLN A 88 -15.08 -11.46 4.76
C GLN A 88 -14.04 -10.41 4.33
N LEU A 89 -14.32 -9.63 3.28
CA LEU A 89 -13.47 -8.54 2.83
C LEU A 89 -13.37 -7.44 3.89
N GLY A 90 -14.49 -7.07 4.52
CA GLY A 90 -14.54 -6.12 5.62
C GLY A 90 -13.66 -6.55 6.80
N ALA A 91 -13.77 -7.80 7.23
CA ALA A 91 -12.94 -8.36 8.30
C ALA A 91 -11.43 -8.34 7.93
N GLN A 92 -11.08 -8.76 6.72
CA GLN A 92 -9.69 -8.77 6.27
C GLN A 92 -9.11 -7.35 6.08
N ARG A 93 -9.92 -6.37 5.68
CA ARG A 93 -9.52 -4.96 5.61
C ARG A 93 -9.24 -4.40 6.99
N ALA A 94 -10.12 -4.66 7.95
CA ALA A 94 -9.95 -4.24 9.34
C ALA A 94 -8.66 -4.84 9.93
N GLU A 95 -8.36 -6.11 9.64
CA GLU A 95 -7.13 -6.75 10.06
C GLU A 95 -5.89 -6.11 9.42
N LEU A 96 -5.87 -5.91 8.09
CA LEU A 96 -4.76 -5.25 7.40
C LEU A 96 -4.55 -3.81 7.90
N GLN A 97 -5.63 -3.09 8.16
CA GLN A 97 -5.56 -1.74 8.70
C GLN A 97 -4.97 -1.74 10.12
N ALA A 98 -5.41 -2.65 10.98
CA ALA A 98 -4.82 -2.82 12.31
C ALA A 98 -3.32 -3.18 12.25
N GLN A 99 -2.91 -4.02 11.29
CA GLN A 99 -1.50 -4.33 11.07
C GLN A 99 -0.67 -3.10 10.66
N ILE A 100 -1.20 -2.25 9.77
CA ILE A 100 -0.56 -1.00 9.36
C ILE A 100 -0.44 -0.05 10.57
N GLU A 101 -1.51 0.12 11.34
CA GLU A 101 -1.53 0.99 12.53
C GLU A 101 -0.55 0.50 13.60
N ALA A 102 -0.53 -0.80 13.89
CA ALA A 102 0.42 -1.40 14.81
C ALA A 102 1.87 -1.19 14.35
N ALA A 103 2.15 -1.35 13.04
CA ALA A 103 3.45 -1.06 12.49
C ALA A 103 3.85 0.40 12.74
N LEU A 104 2.98 1.37 12.44
CA LEU A 104 3.25 2.79 12.67
C LEU A 104 3.57 3.09 14.15
N GLN A 105 2.78 2.54 15.08
CA GLN A 105 3.02 2.71 16.53
C GLN A 105 4.38 2.16 16.96
N THR A 106 4.80 1.00 16.44
CA THR A 106 6.14 0.47 16.76
C THR A 106 7.26 1.36 16.22
N GLY A 107 7.03 2.05 15.09
CA GLY A 107 7.93 3.06 14.55
C GLY A 107 8.07 4.27 15.48
N GLU A 108 6.94 4.78 16.00
CA GLU A 108 6.92 5.90 16.94
C GLU A 108 7.63 5.56 18.26
N GLN A 109 7.39 4.36 18.81
CA GLN A 109 8.06 3.90 20.03
C GLN A 109 9.58 3.83 19.86
N ARG A 110 10.07 3.36 18.71
CA ARG A 110 11.52 3.33 18.42
C ARG A 110 12.11 4.74 18.29
N ALA A 111 11.38 5.66 17.65
CA ALA A 111 11.80 7.06 17.55
C ALA A 111 11.87 7.74 18.93
N ALA A 112 10.91 7.46 19.81
CA ALA A 112 10.92 7.93 21.19
C ALA A 112 12.15 7.42 21.95
N LEU A 113 12.44 6.11 21.88
CA LEU A 113 13.63 5.52 22.51
C LEU A 113 14.94 6.15 22.03
N GLN A 114 15.07 6.47 20.73
CA GLN A 114 16.25 7.16 20.21
C GLN A 114 16.39 8.57 20.76
N LYS A 115 15.28 9.31 20.85
CA LYS A 115 15.27 10.65 21.43
C LYS A 115 15.73 10.61 22.89
N ASP A 116 15.24 9.66 23.67
CA ASP A 116 15.63 9.49 25.07
C ASP A 116 17.12 9.17 25.21
N LEU A 117 17.68 8.31 24.34
CA LEU A 117 19.11 8.00 24.33
C LEU A 117 19.97 9.23 23.96
N LEU A 118 19.53 10.04 23.00
CA LEU A 118 20.21 11.30 22.64
C LEU A 118 20.17 12.31 23.80
N GLU A 119 19.04 12.40 24.51
CA GLU A 119 18.93 13.26 25.68
C GLU A 119 19.86 12.79 26.81
N GLN A 120 19.91 11.48 27.09
CA GLN A 120 20.85 10.88 28.04
C GLN A 120 22.30 11.18 27.64
N GLN A 121 22.65 11.06 26.37
CA GLN A 121 23.98 11.39 25.87
C GLN A 121 24.33 12.87 26.13
N GLY A 122 23.38 13.78 25.90
CA GLY A 122 23.54 15.21 26.19
C GLY A 122 23.73 15.51 27.67
N GLN A 123 22.95 14.86 28.54
CA GLN A 123 23.08 14.99 29.99
C GLN A 123 24.45 14.50 30.49
N ILE A 124 24.92 13.34 29.99
CA ILE A 124 26.23 12.79 30.33
C ILE A 124 27.36 13.71 29.83
N ALA A 125 27.25 14.25 28.62
CA ALA A 125 28.23 15.20 28.09
C ALA A 125 28.33 16.47 28.96
N ASN A 126 27.20 17.00 29.42
CA ASN A 126 27.17 18.13 30.34
C ASN A 126 27.79 17.79 31.71
N LYS A 127 27.47 16.61 32.27
CA LYS A 127 28.07 16.10 33.51
C LYS A 127 29.59 15.99 33.39
N MET A 128 30.11 15.42 32.30
CA MET A 128 31.55 15.34 32.04
C MET A 128 32.20 16.73 31.96
N ARG A 129 31.57 17.70 31.27
CA ARG A 129 32.08 19.08 31.19
C ARG A 129 32.14 19.74 32.56
N MET A 130 31.13 19.55 33.40
CA MET A 130 31.10 20.07 34.77
C MET A 130 32.22 19.46 35.63
N LEU A 131 32.34 18.12 35.62
CA LEU A 131 33.40 17.41 36.36
C LEU A 131 34.80 17.82 35.91
N GLN A 132 35.03 18.00 34.61
CA GLN A 132 36.29 18.54 34.08
C GLN A 132 36.57 19.94 34.60
N GLY A 133 35.57 20.83 34.57
CA GLY A 133 35.72 22.19 35.10
C GLY A 133 36.02 22.21 36.61
N GLU A 134 35.41 21.33 37.39
CA GLU A 134 35.69 21.20 38.83
C GLU A 134 37.08 20.63 39.10
N LEU A 135 37.53 19.67 38.30
CA LEU A 135 38.87 19.08 38.38
C LEU A 135 39.95 20.13 38.05
N GLU A 136 39.74 20.95 37.03
CA GLU A 136 40.63 22.08 36.71
C GLU A 136 40.67 23.13 37.83
N ARG A 137 39.53 23.44 38.44
CA ARG A 137 39.47 24.39 39.57
C ARG A 137 40.21 23.85 40.78
N THR A 138 39.94 22.61 41.17
CA THR A 138 40.56 21.98 42.35
C THR A 138 42.06 21.75 42.17
N SER A 139 42.51 21.38 40.97
CA SER A 139 43.94 21.25 40.65
C SER A 139 44.68 22.60 40.74
N ARG A 140 44.13 23.69 40.21
CA ARG A 140 44.70 25.05 40.35
C ARG A 140 44.73 25.53 41.81
N ILE A 141 43.75 25.15 42.62
CA ILE A 141 43.72 25.50 44.05
C ILE A 141 44.71 24.65 44.86
N ARG A 142 45.02 23.43 44.42
CA ARG A 142 46.05 22.58 45.04
C ARG A 142 47.45 23.14 44.82
N THR A 143 47.76 23.60 43.61
CA THR A 143 49.10 24.16 43.27
C THR A 143 49.41 25.48 43.97
N ARG A 144 48.40 26.18 44.50
CA ARG A 144 48.53 27.45 45.24
C ARG A 144 48.48 27.28 46.77
N SER A 145 48.40 26.05 47.26
CA SER A 145 48.21 25.75 48.68
C SER A 145 49.53 25.38 49.32
N ASP A 146 50.01 26.18 50.27
CA ASP A 146 51.26 25.89 50.99
C ASP A 146 51.04 24.97 52.22
N ASP A 147 49.80 24.86 52.70
CA ASP A 147 49.43 23.99 53.82
C ASP A 147 49.35 22.52 53.43
N ALA A 148 50.23 21.68 54.01
CA ALA A 148 50.29 20.24 53.73
C ALA A 148 48.96 19.49 53.96
N ALA A 149 48.24 19.81 55.04
CA ALA A 149 46.92 19.21 55.32
C ALA A 149 45.86 19.61 54.27
N GLY A 150 45.91 20.85 53.79
CA GLY A 150 45.04 21.34 52.72
C GLY A 150 45.34 20.70 51.37
N VAL A 151 46.62 20.42 51.07
CA VAL A 151 47.06 19.73 49.85
C VAL A 151 46.56 18.28 49.82
N GLU A 152 46.64 17.55 50.93
CA GLU A 152 46.15 16.16 51.02
C GLU A 152 44.63 16.07 50.86
N SER A 153 43.87 16.95 51.52
CA SER A 153 42.40 16.99 51.36
C SER A 153 42.02 17.26 49.91
N LYS A 154 42.68 18.21 49.24
CA LYS A 154 42.45 18.53 47.82
C LYS A 154 42.86 17.37 46.90
N ALA A 155 43.93 16.63 47.23
CA ALA A 155 44.33 15.44 46.48
C ALA A 155 43.27 14.34 46.52
N ARG A 156 42.64 14.10 47.69
CA ARG A 156 41.52 13.16 47.82
C ARG A 156 40.31 13.59 47.00
N SER A 157 39.98 14.88 47.00
CA SER A 157 38.89 15.43 46.19
C SER A 157 39.16 15.32 44.69
N ILE A 158 40.38 15.59 44.23
CA ILE A 158 40.77 15.42 42.81
C ILE A 158 40.60 13.96 42.40
N LYS A 159 41.11 13.01 43.21
CA LYS A 159 40.96 11.58 42.93
C LYS A 159 39.49 11.18 42.80
N LYS A 160 38.62 11.68 43.69
CA LYS A 160 37.18 11.42 43.61
C LYS A 160 36.56 11.97 42.32
N LEU A 161 36.93 13.19 41.92
CA LEU A 161 36.46 13.80 40.66
C LEU A 161 36.97 13.02 39.43
N GLU A 162 38.19 12.50 39.47
CA GLU A 162 38.75 11.62 38.42
C GLU A 162 37.96 10.31 38.32
N ASP A 163 37.69 9.65 39.45
CA ASP A 163 36.88 8.42 39.50
C ASP A 163 35.47 8.67 38.95
N ASP A 164 34.82 9.78 39.35
CA ASP A 164 33.48 10.14 38.87
C ASP A 164 33.48 10.51 37.37
N LEU A 165 34.54 11.16 36.87
CA LEU A 165 34.71 11.43 35.44
C LEU A 165 34.91 10.13 34.65
N GLN A 166 35.68 9.19 35.17
CA GLN A 166 35.90 7.89 34.54
C GLN A 166 34.59 7.08 34.48
N ARG A 167 33.80 7.08 35.56
CA ARG A 167 32.45 6.49 35.55
C ARG A 167 31.54 7.16 34.52
N SER A 168 31.54 8.48 34.45
CA SER A 168 30.74 9.22 33.46
C SER A 168 31.16 8.92 32.02
N ARG A 169 32.45 8.64 31.76
CA ARG A 169 32.93 8.19 30.44
C ARG A 169 32.46 6.78 30.11
N GLN A 170 32.45 5.87 31.07
CA GLN A 170 31.90 4.52 30.88
C GLN A 170 30.39 4.57 30.62
N GLU A 171 29.66 5.41 31.36
CA GLU A 171 28.23 5.70 31.11
C GLU A 171 28.02 6.21 29.68
N ALA A 172 28.86 7.15 29.20
CA ALA A 172 28.79 7.67 27.84
C ALA A 172 29.00 6.57 26.79
N ALA A 173 30.04 5.74 26.95
CA ALA A 173 30.35 4.65 26.02
C ALA A 173 29.20 3.62 25.95
N ASN A 174 28.58 3.29 27.08
CA ASN A 174 27.44 2.38 27.12
C ASN A 174 26.21 2.96 26.41
N VAL A 175 25.95 4.27 26.58
CA VAL A 175 24.84 4.94 25.88
C VAL A 175 25.11 5.03 24.39
N GLU A 176 26.33 5.33 23.98
CA GLU A 176 26.73 5.36 22.57
C GLU A 176 26.58 3.99 21.90
N GLU A 177 27.01 2.92 22.56
CA GLU A 177 26.80 1.55 22.08
C GLU A 177 25.31 1.21 21.93
N ARG A 178 24.49 1.59 22.91
CA ARG A 178 23.03 1.38 22.84
C ARG A 178 22.39 2.17 21.70
N LEU A 179 22.88 3.38 21.43
CA LEU A 179 22.40 4.25 20.36
C LEU A 179 22.75 3.67 18.99
N GLU A 180 23.98 3.20 18.80
CA GLU A 180 24.40 2.52 17.56
C GLU A 180 23.62 1.23 17.32
N ARG A 181 23.43 0.42 18.36
CA ARG A 181 22.56 -0.77 18.27
C ARG A 181 21.12 -0.39 17.90
N ALA A 182 20.57 0.67 18.48
CA ALA A 182 19.22 1.15 18.16
C ALA A 182 19.12 1.67 16.72
N ARG A 183 20.14 2.36 16.19
CA ARG A 183 20.19 2.82 14.80
C ARG A 183 20.26 1.67 13.81
N LEU A 184 21.11 0.68 14.07
CA LEU A 184 21.23 -0.51 13.21
C LEU A 184 19.93 -1.32 13.21
N ALA A 185 19.34 -1.53 14.39
CA ALA A 185 18.04 -2.20 14.52
C ALA A 185 16.93 -1.44 13.80
N GLU A 186 16.93 -0.11 13.88
CA GLU A 186 15.94 0.72 13.19
C GLU A 186 16.13 0.69 11.66
N ALA A 187 17.34 0.78 11.14
CA ALA A 187 17.58 0.71 9.70
C ALA A 187 17.13 -0.64 9.13
N ALA A 188 17.44 -1.74 9.81
CA ALA A 188 16.97 -3.07 9.44
C ALA A 188 15.44 -3.15 9.50
N ALA A 189 14.84 -2.68 10.60
CA ALA A 189 13.40 -2.77 10.78
C ALA A 189 12.62 -1.85 9.83
N ARG A 190 13.12 -0.64 9.53
CA ARG A 190 12.48 0.29 8.58
C ARG A 190 12.39 -0.32 7.19
N SER A 191 13.47 -0.92 6.68
CA SER A 191 13.43 -1.54 5.34
C SER A 191 12.43 -2.71 5.25
N GLN A 192 12.37 -3.56 6.28
CA GLN A 192 11.41 -4.66 6.34
C GLN A 192 9.98 -4.15 6.52
N GLN A 193 9.80 -3.12 7.33
CA GLN A 193 8.51 -2.57 7.66
C GLN A 193 7.91 -1.75 6.51
N GLU A 194 8.72 -0.96 5.81
CA GLU A 194 8.29 -0.19 4.63
C GLU A 194 7.80 -1.14 3.53
N THR A 195 8.57 -2.19 3.23
CA THR A 195 8.15 -3.20 2.25
C THR A 195 6.91 -3.98 2.69
N ALA A 196 6.75 -4.27 3.98
CA ALA A 196 5.56 -4.93 4.51
C ALA A 196 4.32 -4.02 4.46
N VAL A 197 4.45 -2.76 4.86
CA VAL A 197 3.37 -1.77 4.83
C VAL A 197 2.95 -1.47 3.39
N ASP A 198 3.88 -1.37 2.45
CA ASP A 198 3.55 -1.14 1.04
C ASP A 198 2.79 -2.32 0.43
N ARG A 199 3.17 -3.56 0.78
CA ARG A 199 2.42 -4.76 0.39
C ARG A 199 1.01 -4.74 1.00
N ALA A 200 0.90 -4.48 2.30
CA ALA A 200 -0.40 -4.40 2.98
C ALA A 200 -1.30 -3.30 2.38
N ARG A 201 -0.74 -2.15 2.02
CA ARG A 201 -1.46 -1.06 1.33
C ARG A 201 -1.93 -1.45 -0.07
N ALA A 202 -1.08 -2.13 -0.83
CA ALA A 202 -1.44 -2.63 -2.15
C ALA A 202 -2.56 -3.68 -2.06
N GLU A 203 -2.50 -4.59 -1.08
CA GLU A 203 -3.56 -5.56 -0.81
C GLU A 203 -4.85 -4.89 -0.37
N LEU A 204 -4.78 -3.90 0.53
CA LEU A 204 -5.95 -3.14 0.97
C LEU A 204 -6.62 -2.41 -0.19
N LYS A 205 -5.83 -1.81 -1.10
CA LYS A 205 -6.36 -1.20 -2.33
C LYS A 205 -7.09 -2.23 -3.21
N LYS A 206 -6.47 -3.40 -3.43
CA LYS A 206 -7.09 -4.48 -4.21
C LYS A 206 -8.41 -4.95 -3.59
N LYS A 207 -8.48 -5.05 -2.26
CA LYS A 207 -9.70 -5.44 -1.54
C LYS A 207 -10.79 -4.37 -1.63
N ASN A 208 -10.43 -3.09 -1.50
CA ASN A 208 -11.37 -1.98 -1.72
C ASN A 208 -11.94 -2.01 -3.15
N ASP A 209 -11.10 -2.28 -4.16
CA ASP A 209 -11.56 -2.35 -5.56
C ASP A 209 -12.56 -3.50 -5.77
N LEU A 210 -12.35 -4.66 -5.11
CA LEU A 210 -13.28 -5.80 -5.15
C LEU A 210 -14.59 -5.51 -4.41
N GLU A 211 -14.51 -4.90 -3.23
CA GLU A 211 -15.69 -4.48 -2.45
C GLU A 211 -16.56 -3.51 -3.26
N ASN A 212 -15.95 -2.47 -3.85
CA ASN A 212 -16.67 -1.51 -4.70
C ASN A 212 -17.37 -2.19 -5.88
N GLN A 213 -16.75 -3.22 -6.48
CA GLN A 213 -17.38 -3.99 -7.56
C GLN A 213 -18.57 -4.82 -7.07
N LEU A 214 -18.45 -5.44 -5.89
CA LEU A 214 -19.52 -6.23 -5.29
C LEU A 214 -20.69 -5.34 -4.84
N GLU A 215 -20.43 -4.18 -4.23
CA GLU A 215 -21.44 -3.20 -3.84
C GLU A 215 -22.16 -2.58 -5.05
N ALA A 216 -21.42 -2.22 -6.10
CA ALA A 216 -22.01 -1.72 -7.34
C ALA A 216 -22.96 -2.76 -7.98
N ARG A 217 -22.63 -4.04 -7.85
CA ARG A 217 -23.52 -5.12 -8.30
C ARG A 217 -24.72 -5.29 -7.38
N ALA A 218 -24.51 -5.31 -6.06
CA ALA A 218 -25.59 -5.47 -5.09
C ALA A 218 -26.65 -4.36 -5.25
N SER A 219 -26.21 -3.11 -5.43
CA SER A 219 -27.09 -1.98 -5.73
C SER A 219 -27.83 -2.11 -7.07
N MET A 220 -27.16 -2.61 -8.12
CA MET A 220 -27.82 -2.89 -9.41
C MET A 220 -28.90 -3.98 -9.27
N LEU A 221 -28.61 -5.07 -8.55
CA LEU A 221 -29.57 -6.14 -8.32
C LEU A 221 -30.77 -5.67 -7.50
N ALA A 222 -30.53 -4.88 -6.44
CA ALA A 222 -31.60 -4.27 -5.66
C ALA A 222 -32.47 -3.32 -6.50
N ALA A 223 -31.86 -2.54 -7.40
CA ALA A 223 -32.59 -1.67 -8.32
C ALA A 223 -33.43 -2.44 -9.34
N LEU A 224 -32.96 -3.60 -9.82
CA LEU A 224 -33.72 -4.50 -10.69
C LEU A 224 -34.91 -5.13 -9.96
N ASP A 225 -34.72 -5.55 -8.71
CA ASP A 225 -35.78 -6.15 -7.90
C ASP A 225 -36.86 -5.13 -7.49
N ALA A 226 -36.47 -3.87 -7.32
CA ALA A 226 -37.38 -2.76 -7.05
C ALA A 226 -38.18 -2.29 -8.28
N GLN A 227 -37.95 -2.84 -9.48
CA GLN A 227 -38.70 -2.45 -10.67
C GLN A 227 -40.16 -2.93 -10.59
N PRO A 228 -41.13 -2.11 -11.01
CA PRO A 228 -42.51 -2.56 -11.12
C PRO A 228 -42.66 -3.80 -12.00
N SER A 229 -43.50 -4.74 -11.61
CA SER A 229 -43.68 -6.02 -12.31
C SER A 229 -44.04 -5.87 -13.81
N TRP A 230 -44.71 -4.78 -14.19
CA TRP A 230 -45.04 -4.49 -15.59
C TRP A 230 -43.81 -4.23 -16.48
N PHE A 231 -42.69 -3.79 -15.92
CA PHE A 231 -41.45 -3.56 -16.67
C PHE A 231 -40.85 -4.88 -17.19
N ASN A 232 -41.00 -5.97 -16.43
CA ASN A 232 -40.59 -7.32 -16.84
C ASN A 232 -41.47 -7.89 -17.97
N TYR A 233 -42.74 -7.48 -18.04
CA TYR A 233 -43.64 -7.88 -19.15
C TYR A 233 -43.29 -7.18 -20.47
N ALA A 234 -42.83 -5.93 -20.43
CA ALA A 234 -42.45 -5.18 -21.63
C ALA A 234 -41.16 -5.70 -22.29
N ALA A 235 -40.27 -6.33 -21.53
CA ALA A 235 -39.04 -6.95 -22.06
C ALA A 235 -39.27 -8.36 -22.66
N ALA A 236 -40.46 -8.94 -22.47
CA ALA A 236 -40.81 -10.29 -22.92
C ALA A 236 -41.65 -10.31 -24.23
N LEU A 237 -41.97 -9.14 -24.78
CA LEU A 237 -42.65 -8.92 -26.07
C LEU A 237 -41.65 -8.51 -27.15
#